data_AF-A0A9E1J9L3-F1
#
_entry.id   AF-A0A9E1J9L3-F1
#
_cell.length_a   1.000
_cell.length_b   1.000
_cell.length_c   1.000
_cell.angle_alpha   90.00
_cell.angle_beta   90.00
_cell.angle_gamma   90.00
#
_symmetry.space_group_name_H-M   'P 1'
#
loop_
_entity.id
_entity.type
_entity.pdbx_description
1 polymer ?
#
loop_
_entity_poly.entity_id
_entity_poly.type
_entity_poly.pdbx_seq_one_letter_code
_entity_poly.pdbx_strand_id
1 'polypeptide(L)'
;FSGGASQWSGHPIIRNMLLDAAKNLTGPVFLIQPENDFNTAPTEEIGALLTELDKPHDAAIFPKWGTDGAEAHRFCAAGQQIWGPQVARFLERYL
;
A
#
# COMPACT_ATOMS: atom_id res chain seq x y z
N PHE A 1 4.74 -0.19 -0.54
CA PHE A 1 4.45 0.58 0.68
C PHE A 1 4.08 2.01 0.30
N SER A 2 2.99 2.56 0.86
CA SER A 2 2.51 3.95 0.65
C SER A 2 2.60 4.48 -0.79
N GLY A 3 2.18 3.66 -1.76
CA GLY A 3 2.46 3.89 -3.19
C GLY A 3 1.77 5.14 -3.72
N GLY A 4 2.47 6.27 -3.74
CA GLY A 4 1.92 7.53 -4.22
C GLY A 4 1.10 8.32 -3.18
N ALA A 5 1.21 8.01 -1.89
CA ALA A 5 0.46 8.69 -0.82
C ALA A 5 0.49 10.22 -0.89
N SER A 6 1.68 10.82 -1.06
CA SER A 6 1.81 12.28 -1.15
C SER A 6 1.41 12.87 -2.52
N GLN A 7 1.21 12.01 -3.53
CA GLN A 7 1.04 12.43 -4.93
C GLN A 7 -0.38 12.16 -5.47
N TRP A 8 -1.14 11.27 -4.82
CA TRP A 8 -2.36 10.67 -5.37
C TRP A 8 -3.40 11.69 -5.83
N SER A 9 -3.68 12.70 -5.00
CA SER A 9 -4.68 13.72 -5.29
C SER A 9 -4.19 14.80 -6.25
N GLY A 10 -2.89 15.11 -6.23
CA GLY A 10 -2.31 16.23 -6.97
C GLY A 10 -1.78 15.87 -8.35
N HIS A 11 -1.50 14.59 -8.60
CA HIS A 11 -0.77 14.13 -9.80
C HIS A 11 -1.49 12.97 -10.48
N PRO A 12 -2.54 13.24 -11.28
CA PRO A 12 -3.34 12.20 -11.93
C PRO A 12 -2.52 11.30 -12.86
N ILE A 13 -1.43 11.81 -13.45
CA ILE A 13 -0.52 11.01 -14.27
C ILE A 13 0.14 9.92 -13.43
N ILE A 14 0.66 10.26 -12.24
CA ILE A 14 1.29 9.29 -11.32
C ILE A 14 0.25 8.26 -10.85
N ARG A 15 -0.95 8.73 -10.50
CA ARG A 15 -2.06 7.84 -10.12
C ARG A 15 -2.37 6.84 -11.23
N ASN A 16 -2.57 7.31 -12.46
CA ASN A 16 -2.89 6.44 -13.59
C ASN A 16 -1.76 5.45 -13.89
N MET A 17 -0.50 5.88 -13.82
CA MET A 17 0.65 4.98 -13.98
C MET A 17 0.66 3.86 -12.94
N LEU A 18 0.35 4.16 -11.66
CA LEU A 18 0.30 3.16 -10.60
C LEU A 18 -0.88 2.18 -10.80
N LEU A 19 -2.04 2.68 -11.22
CA LEU A 19 -3.19 1.84 -11.56
C LEU A 19 -2.89 0.93 -12.76
N ASP A 20 -2.24 1.45 -13.80
CA ASP A 20 -1.86 0.66 -14.97
C ASP A 20 -0.77 -0.37 -14.62
N ALA A 21 0.17 -0.04 -13.74
CA ALA A 21 1.12 -1.02 -13.21
C ALA A 21 0.40 -2.14 -12.44
N ALA A 22 -0.59 -1.80 -11.60
CA ALA A 22 -1.38 -2.77 -10.86
C ALA A 22 -2.16 -3.74 -11.79
N LYS A 23 -2.74 -3.24 -12.88
CA LYS A 23 -3.40 -4.08 -13.91
C LYS A 23 -2.45 -5.10 -14.53
N ASN A 24 -1.18 -4.74 -14.68
CA ASN A 24 -0.16 -5.56 -15.33
C ASN A 24 0.68 -6.41 -14.36
N LEU A 25 0.37 -6.43 -13.06
CA LEU A 25 1.07 -7.28 -12.10
C LEU A 25 0.91 -8.76 -12.45
N THR A 26 2.05 -9.46 -12.48
CA THR A 26 2.13 -10.91 -12.73
C THR A 26 2.35 -11.72 -11.45
N GLY A 27 2.74 -11.07 -10.37
CA GLY A 27 2.99 -11.69 -9.07
C GLY A 27 2.12 -11.09 -7.95
N PRO A 28 2.05 -11.78 -6.80
CA PRO A 28 1.32 -11.31 -5.64
C PRO A 28 1.94 -10.03 -5.08
N VAL A 29 1.11 -9.10 -4.62
CA VAL A 29 1.56 -7.83 -3.99
C VAL A 29 0.93 -7.61 -2.62
N PHE A 30 1.69 -7.03 -1.69
CA PHE A 30 1.16 -6.56 -0.41
C PHE A 30 1.28 -5.04 -0.31
N LEU A 31 0.13 -4.36 -0.24
CA LEU A 31 0.01 -2.92 0.00
C LEU A 31 -0.13 -2.64 1.50
N ILE A 32 0.70 -1.75 2.03
CA ILE A 32 0.77 -1.42 3.46
C ILE A 32 0.89 0.10 3.59
N GLN A 33 0.06 0.67 4.47
CA GLN A 33 0.03 2.09 4.76
C GLN A 33 -0.60 2.36 6.14
N PRO A 34 -0.14 3.35 6.92
CA PRO A 34 -0.85 3.78 8.14
C PRO A 34 -1.98 4.77 7.82
N GLU A 35 -3.04 4.80 8.65
CA GLU A 35 -4.23 5.63 8.41
C GLU A 35 -3.97 7.15 8.47
N ASN A 36 -2.86 7.58 9.10
CA ASN A 36 -2.45 8.98 9.20
C ASN A 36 -1.33 9.36 8.23
N ASP A 37 -1.04 8.55 7.21
CA ASP A 37 -0.22 8.97 6.07
C ASP A 37 -0.92 10.10 5.29
N PHE A 38 -0.23 10.71 4.33
CA PHE A 38 -0.75 11.86 3.56
C PHE A 38 -2.09 11.61 2.87
N ASN A 39 -2.26 10.39 2.34
CA ASN A 39 -3.49 9.94 1.69
C ASN A 39 -3.50 8.41 1.63
N THR A 40 -4.55 7.76 2.15
CA THR A 40 -4.74 6.30 2.12
C THR A 40 -5.35 5.77 0.82
N ALA A 41 -5.92 6.66 0.01
CA ALA A 41 -6.60 6.32 -1.24
C ALA A 41 -5.76 5.45 -2.20
N PRO A 42 -4.43 5.59 -2.33
CA PRO A 42 -3.67 4.67 -3.17
C PRO A 42 -3.79 3.21 -2.75
N THR A 43 -3.70 2.94 -1.45
CA THR A 43 -3.78 1.55 -0.96
C THR A 43 -5.19 1.00 -1.13
N GLU A 44 -6.21 1.83 -0.87
CA GLU A 44 -7.62 1.46 -1.00
C GLU A 44 -8.03 1.24 -2.46
N GLU A 45 -7.73 2.18 -3.35
CA GLU A 45 -8.10 2.12 -4.77
C GLU A 45 -7.32 1.02 -5.51
N ILE A 46 -6.02 0.87 -5.27
CA ILE A 46 -5.24 -0.20 -5.89
C ILE A 46 -5.71 -1.56 -5.34
N GLY A 47 -5.96 -1.68 -4.02
CA GLY A 47 -6.49 -2.93 -3.45
C GLY A 47 -7.84 -3.32 -4.04
N ALA A 48 -8.76 -2.36 -4.19
CA ALA A 48 -10.06 -2.58 -4.83
C ALA A 48 -9.91 -3.04 -6.28
N LEU A 49 -9.02 -2.39 -7.05
CA LEU A 49 -8.73 -2.78 -8.44
C LEU A 49 -8.14 -4.19 -8.53
N LEU A 50 -7.23 -4.57 -7.63
CA LEU A 50 -6.65 -5.92 -7.62
C LEU A 50 -7.69 -6.98 -7.25
N THR A 51 -8.63 -6.65 -6.36
CA THR A 51 -9.80 -7.49 -6.05
C THR A 51 -10.69 -7.69 -7.28
N GLU A 52 -11.01 -6.60 -8.00
CA GLU A 52 -11.83 -6.68 -9.23
C GLU A 52 -11.19 -7.56 -10.30
N LEU A 53 -9.85 -7.52 -10.40
CA LEU A 53 -9.08 -8.28 -11.38
C LEU A 53 -8.72 -9.70 -10.93
N ASP A 54 -9.21 -10.15 -9.77
CA ASP A 54 -8.87 -11.44 -9.15
C ASP A 54 -7.35 -11.68 -9.06
N LYS A 55 -6.59 -10.61 -8.78
CA LYS A 55 -5.14 -10.69 -8.64
C LYS A 55 -4.77 -11.04 -7.20
N PRO A 56 -3.85 -11.99 -6.97
CA PRO A 56 -3.37 -12.29 -5.63
C PRO A 56 -2.79 -11.05 -4.94
N HIS A 57 -3.36 -10.63 -3.82
CA HIS A 57 -2.89 -9.48 -3.08
C HIS A 57 -3.37 -9.50 -1.63
N ASP A 58 -2.67 -8.76 -0.78
CA ASP A 58 -3.18 -8.29 0.51
C ASP A 58 -3.06 -6.74 0.51
N ALA A 59 -4.00 -6.06 1.17
CA ALA A 59 -3.97 -4.62 1.37
C ALA A 59 -4.35 -4.28 2.82
N ALA A 60 -3.51 -3.54 3.53
CA ALA A 60 -3.71 -3.25 4.94
C ALA A 60 -3.47 -1.76 5.26
N ILE A 61 -4.49 -1.14 5.84
CA ILE A 61 -4.40 0.15 6.52
C ILE A 61 -4.16 -0.11 8.01
N PHE A 62 -3.00 0.30 8.50
CA PHE A 62 -2.61 0.16 9.90
C PHE A 62 -3.09 1.34 10.75
N PRO A 63 -3.23 1.18 12.07
CA PRO A 63 -3.47 2.30 12.98
C PRO A 63 -2.41 3.40 12.83
N LYS A 64 -2.72 4.59 13.36
CA LYS A 64 -1.82 5.75 13.29
C LYS A 64 -0.41 5.40 13.74
N TRP A 65 0.57 5.92 13.00
CA TRP A 65 1.97 5.80 13.32
C TRP A 65 2.65 7.16 13.34
N GLY A 66 3.53 7.38 14.33
CA GLY A 66 4.14 8.68 14.55
C GLY A 66 3.14 9.75 14.96
N THR A 67 3.55 11.01 14.88
CA THR A 67 2.78 12.17 15.34
C THR A 67 2.13 12.96 14.20
N ASP A 68 2.69 12.89 12.99
CA ASP A 68 2.20 13.58 11.80
C ASP A 68 2.32 12.71 10.53
N GLY A 69 1.90 13.24 9.39
CA GLY A 69 1.94 12.53 8.10
C GLY A 69 3.36 12.23 7.61
N ALA A 70 4.34 13.08 7.89
CA ALA A 70 5.73 12.84 7.48
C ALA A 70 6.38 11.72 8.31
N GLU A 71 6.03 11.63 9.59
CA GLU A 71 6.34 10.47 10.39
C GLU A 71 5.59 9.25 9.88
N ALA A 72 4.26 9.27 9.79
CA ALA A 72 3.44 8.17 9.28
C ALA A 72 4.01 7.57 7.98
N HIS A 73 4.45 8.40 7.05
CA HIS A 73 5.03 7.96 5.78
C HIS A 73 6.30 7.08 5.92
N ARG A 74 7.06 7.26 7.00
CA ARG A 74 8.24 6.45 7.34
C ARG A 74 7.89 5.10 7.96
N PHE A 75 6.61 4.80 8.21
CA PHE A 75 6.15 3.50 8.74
C PHE A 75 6.65 2.31 7.93
N CYS A 76 6.78 2.47 6.61
CA CYS A 76 7.35 1.44 5.73
C CYS A 76 8.78 1.03 6.11
N ALA A 77 9.59 1.98 6.60
CA ALA A 77 10.99 1.74 6.97
C ALA A 77 11.16 1.48 8.48
N ALA A 78 10.33 2.09 9.32
CA ALA A 78 10.51 2.09 10.78
C ALA A 78 9.45 1.26 11.55
N GLY A 79 8.42 0.77 10.87
CA GLY A 79 7.31 0.01 11.44
C GLY A 79 7.43 -1.51 11.32
N GLN A 80 8.60 -2.05 10.98
CA GLN A 80 8.81 -3.46 10.65
C GLN A 80 8.35 -4.44 11.73
N GLN A 81 8.46 -4.08 13.01
CA GLN A 81 7.96 -4.87 14.13
C GLN A 81 6.42 -4.98 14.16
N ILE A 82 5.72 -4.09 13.45
CA ILE A 82 4.25 -4.04 13.36
C ILE A 82 3.77 -4.73 12.08
N TRP A 83 4.27 -4.30 10.92
CA TRP A 83 3.83 -4.86 9.63
C TRP A 83 4.54 -6.16 9.25
N GLY A 84 5.74 -6.41 9.77
CA GLY A 84 6.61 -7.53 9.43
C GLY A 84 5.95 -8.91 9.61
N PRO A 85 5.28 -9.19 10.75
CA PRO A 85 4.57 -10.44 10.93
C PRO A 85 3.45 -10.68 9.90
N GLN A 86 2.81 -9.63 9.39
CA GLN A 86 1.82 -9.76 8.33
C GLN A 86 2.49 -10.07 6.99
N VAL A 87 3.57 -9.35 6.65
CA VAL A 87 4.34 -9.60 5.43
C VAL A 87 4.93 -11.00 5.42
N ALA A 88 5.45 -11.49 6.55
CA ALA A 88 5.96 -12.85 6.66
C ALA A 88 4.89 -13.90 6.28
N ARG A 89 3.67 -13.78 6.84
CA ARG A 89 2.55 -14.68 6.48
C ARG A 89 2.13 -14.57 5.01
N PHE A 90 2.17 -13.36 4.46
CA PHE A 90 1.89 -13.16 3.04
C PHE A 90 2.93 -13.87 2.17
N LEU A 91 4.21 -13.73 2.51
CA LEU A 91 5.31 -14.41 1.81
C LEU A 91 5.17 -15.93 1.94
N GLU A 92 4.89 -16.47 3.13
CA GLU A 92 4.64 -17.91 3.34
C GLU A 92 3.47 -18.46 2.49
N ARG A 93 2.49 -17.64 2.13
CA ARG A 93 1.35 -18.04 1.28
C ARG A 93 1.74 -18.13 -0.20
N TYR A 94 2.72 -17.34 -0.64
CA TYR A 94 2.96 -17.05 -2.05
C TYR A 94 4.39 -17.33 -2.54
N LEU A 95 5.34 -17.63 -1.66
CA LEU A 95 6.72 -18.07 -1.91
C LEU A 95 6.94 -19.45 -1.31
#